data_AF-A0AAV5HZU9-F1
#
_entry.id   AF-A0AAV5HZU9-F1
#
_cell.length_a   1.000
_cell.length_b   1.000
_cell.length_c   1.000
_cell.angle_alpha   90.00
_cell.angle_beta   90.00
_cell.angle_gamma   90.00
#
_symmetry.space_group_name_H-M   'P 1'
#
loop_
_entity.id
_entity.type
_entity.pdbx_description
1 polymer ?
#
loop_
_entity_poly.entity_id
_entity_poly.type
_entity_poly.pdbx_seq_one_letter_code
_entity_poly.pdbx_strand_id
1 'polypeptide(L)'
;MSFNCLSGKLTTKSSQYEVTEVPENVFLLEDCPHDWLFPQCSAVVHHGGAGTTATGLKAGCPTTIVPFFGDQFFWGDRVHQKGLGPEPIPISQLNVENLSNAIRFMLQPEVKSQAMELAKLIQNEDGVAAAVDAFHRHLPSELPLPTAPAEEVDHPNLLQWFFAQIGEWCWTVCGL
;
A
#
# COMPACT_ATOMS: atom_id res chain seq x y z
N MET A 1 -7.94 2.29 9.34
CA MET A 1 -9.04 1.32 9.53
C MET A 1 -8.41 -0.05 9.46
N SER A 2 -8.28 -0.74 10.60
CA SER A 2 -7.68 -2.08 10.65
C SER A 2 -8.69 -3.11 11.10
N PHE A 3 -8.46 -4.32 10.60
CA PHE A 3 -8.99 -5.62 10.99
C PHE A 3 -10.36 -6.04 10.44
N ASN A 4 -10.30 -7.03 9.54
CA ASN A 4 -11.02 -8.28 9.75
C ASN A 4 -10.12 -9.45 9.34
N CYS A 5 -9.62 -10.17 10.33
CA CYS A 5 -9.15 -11.54 10.19
C CYS A 5 -10.37 -12.41 10.51
N LEU A 6 -11.01 -12.95 9.47
CA LEU A 6 -12.01 -13.99 9.62
C LEU A 6 -11.45 -15.25 8.97
N SER A 7 -11.26 -16.27 9.81
CA SER A 7 -11.06 -17.66 9.42
C SER A 7 -12.11 -18.06 8.40
N GLY A 8 -11.70 -18.12 7.14
CA GLY A 8 -12.47 -18.63 6.04
C GLY A 8 -11.52 -19.39 5.13
N LYS A 9 -11.74 -20.70 4.96
CA LYS A 9 -11.13 -21.45 3.86
C LYS A 9 -11.61 -20.79 2.57
N LEU A 10 -10.76 -19.97 1.94
CA LEU A 10 -11.00 -19.47 0.60
C LEU A 10 -9.96 -20.09 -0.32
N THR A 11 -10.45 -20.94 -1.21
CA THR A 11 -9.69 -21.49 -2.33
C THR A 11 -9.38 -20.37 -3.32
N THR A 12 -8.12 -20.04 -3.51
CA THR A 12 -7.70 -19.09 -4.55
C THR A 12 -7.74 -19.78 -5.91
N LYS A 13 -8.74 -19.40 -6.72
CA LYS A 13 -8.70 -19.60 -8.18
C LYS A 13 -7.72 -18.58 -8.78
N SER A 14 -6.44 -18.93 -8.84
CA SER A 14 -5.49 -18.34 -9.81
C SER A 14 -4.69 -19.46 -10.45
N SER A 15 -5.24 -19.99 -11.54
CA SER A 15 -4.63 -21.03 -12.37
C SER A 15 -3.40 -20.50 -13.09
N GLN A 16 -2.20 -21.04 -12.79
CA GLN A 16 -1.40 -21.74 -13.81
C GLN A 16 -0.19 -22.55 -13.31
N TYR A 17 0.18 -22.51 -12.03
CA TYR A 17 1.26 -23.35 -11.50
C TYR A 17 0.87 -23.97 -10.16
N GLU A 18 0.56 -25.26 -10.18
CA GLU A 18 0.47 -26.07 -8.97
C GLU A 18 1.91 -26.34 -8.52
N VAL A 19 2.35 -25.71 -7.42
CA VAL A 19 3.68 -25.96 -6.85
C VAL A 19 3.65 -27.36 -6.25
N THR A 20 4.08 -28.35 -7.04
CA THR A 20 3.87 -29.77 -6.71
C THR A 20 4.75 -30.27 -5.56
N GLU A 21 5.92 -29.66 -5.35
CA GLU A 21 6.80 -29.96 -4.22
C GLU A 21 7.46 -28.69 -3.70
N VAL A 22 7.14 -28.31 -2.46
CA VAL A 22 7.77 -27.19 -1.74
C VAL A 22 8.84 -27.78 -0.82
N PRO A 23 10.10 -27.34 -0.91
CA PRO A 23 11.14 -27.78 0.01
C PRO A 23 10.78 -27.50 1.47
N GLU A 24 11.24 -28.33 2.42
CA GLU A 24 10.93 -28.19 3.86
C GLU A 24 11.34 -26.82 4.45
N ASN A 25 12.32 -26.15 3.83
CA ASN A 25 12.81 -24.83 4.23
C ASN A 25 12.08 -23.67 3.53
N VAL A 26 11.01 -23.93 2.80
CA VAL A 26 10.17 -22.92 2.15
C VAL A 26 8.78 -22.99 2.76
N PHE A 27 8.33 -21.86 3.30
CA PHE A 27 6.98 -21.74 3.84
C PHE A 27 6.15 -20.84 2.91
N LEU A 28 5.13 -21.41 2.27
CA LEU A 28 4.20 -20.65 1.45
C LEU A 28 3.16 -19.98 2.35
N LEU A 29 3.05 -18.67 2.21
CA LEU A 29 2.11 -17.83 2.95
C LEU A 29 1.29 -17.04 1.94
N GLU A 30 -0.02 -17.05 2.06
CA GLU A 30 -0.90 -16.29 1.16
C GLU A 30 -0.88 -14.80 1.53
N ASP A 31 -1.42 -14.46 2.70
CA ASP A 31 -1.51 -13.09 3.19
C ASP A 31 -0.97 -12.98 4.62
N CYS A 32 -0.21 -11.91 4.86
CA CYS A 32 0.31 -11.59 6.19
C CYS A 32 0.65 -10.10 6.31
N PRO A 33 0.35 -9.46 7.46
CA PRO A 33 0.77 -8.09 7.71
C PRO A 33 2.30 -7.97 7.72
N HIS A 34 2.86 -7.16 6.80
CA HIS A 34 4.30 -6.97 6.68
C HIS A 34 4.92 -6.33 7.93
N ASP A 35 4.18 -5.47 8.64
CA ASP A 35 4.60 -4.83 9.88
C ASP A 35 4.77 -5.83 11.03
N TRP A 36 4.05 -6.95 11.00
CA TRP A 36 4.26 -8.08 11.90
C TRP A 36 5.34 -9.05 11.40
N LEU A 37 5.36 -9.35 10.11
CA LEU A 37 6.27 -10.35 9.53
C LEU A 37 7.72 -9.88 9.48
N PHE A 38 7.98 -8.67 8.95
CA PHE A 38 9.34 -8.22 8.66
C PHE A 38 10.23 -8.07 9.89
N PRO A 39 9.76 -7.67 11.09
CA PRO A 39 10.57 -7.72 12.30
C PRO A 39 11.16 -9.11 12.62
N GLN A 40 10.59 -10.18 12.07
CA GLN A 40 11.05 -11.56 12.23
C GLN A 40 11.98 -12.02 11.09
N CYS A 41 12.18 -11.19 10.06
CA CYS A 41 12.99 -11.50 8.89
C CYS A 41 14.41 -10.94 9.00
N SER A 42 15.39 -11.72 8.57
CA SER A 42 16.78 -11.26 8.45
C SER A 42 16.98 -10.32 7.27
N ALA A 43 16.25 -10.54 6.17
CA ALA A 43 16.32 -9.77 4.93
C ALA A 43 14.99 -9.89 4.15
N VAL A 44 14.73 -8.97 3.22
CA VAL A 44 13.51 -8.96 2.39
C VAL A 44 13.87 -8.83 0.91
N VAL A 45 13.28 -9.67 0.06
CA VAL A 45 13.34 -9.54 -1.41
C VAL A 45 11.94 -9.20 -1.90
N HIS A 46 11.81 -8.10 -2.64
CA HIS A 46 10.52 -7.72 -3.20
C HIS A 46 10.71 -6.84 -4.44
N HIS A 47 9.62 -6.45 -5.08
CA HIS A 47 9.69 -5.72 -6.35
C HIS A 47 9.92 -4.20 -6.22
N GLY A 48 10.07 -3.65 -5.01
CA GLY A 48 10.33 -2.22 -4.81
C GLY A 48 9.11 -1.30 -4.67
N GLY A 49 7.92 -1.80 -4.32
CA GLY A 49 6.79 -0.89 -4.01
C GLY A 49 7.05 -0.04 -2.74
N ALA A 50 6.73 1.26 -2.78
CA ALA A 50 7.03 2.23 -1.73
C ALA A 50 6.68 1.76 -0.31
N GLY A 51 5.46 1.22 -0.12
CA GLY A 51 4.98 0.76 1.18
C GLY A 51 5.77 -0.45 1.72
N THR A 52 6.07 -1.43 0.86
CA THR A 52 6.87 -2.60 1.24
C THR A 52 8.31 -2.21 1.54
N THR A 53 8.91 -1.33 0.72
CA THR A 53 10.26 -0.78 0.96
C THR A 53 10.30 -0.09 2.33
N ALA A 54 9.36 0.83 2.57
CA ALA A 54 9.30 1.58 3.83
C ALA A 54 9.11 0.66 5.04
N THR A 55 8.25 -0.36 4.92
CA THR A 55 7.99 -1.32 6.01
C THR A 55 9.22 -2.19 6.31
N GLY A 56 9.90 -2.68 5.27
CA GLY A 56 11.14 -3.47 5.42
C GLY A 56 12.26 -2.67 6.06
N LEU A 57 12.47 -1.43 5.60
CA LEU A 57 13.47 -0.53 6.16
C LEU A 57 13.14 -0.11 7.60
N LYS A 58 11.86 0.13 7.93
CA LYS A 58 11.40 0.41 9.30
C LYS A 58 11.62 -0.77 10.25
N ALA A 59 11.51 -2.00 9.74
CA ALA A 59 11.85 -3.22 10.48
C ALA A 59 13.36 -3.48 10.60
N GLY A 60 14.20 -2.65 9.95
CA GLY A 60 15.65 -2.82 9.94
C GLY A 60 16.09 -4.02 9.12
N CYS A 61 15.34 -4.41 8.09
CA CYS A 61 15.70 -5.47 7.18
C CYS A 61 16.51 -4.93 6.00
N PRO A 62 17.74 -5.42 5.79
CA PRO A 62 18.39 -5.36 4.49
C PRO A 62 17.44 -5.83 3.38
N THR A 63 17.42 -5.12 2.25
CA THR A 63 16.39 -5.28 1.23
C THR A 63 17.00 -5.37 -0.17
N THR A 64 16.57 -6.34 -0.98
CA THR A 64 16.89 -6.41 -2.41
C THR A 64 15.64 -6.13 -3.22
N ILE A 65 15.77 -5.25 -4.21
CA ILE A 65 14.67 -4.85 -5.08
C ILE A 65 14.83 -5.49 -6.47
N VAL A 66 13.75 -6.10 -6.95
CA VAL A 66 13.63 -6.64 -8.30
C VAL A 66 12.61 -5.80 -9.09
N PRO A 67 13.01 -4.67 -9.67
CA PRO A 67 12.06 -3.73 -10.26
C PRO A 67 11.56 -4.22 -11.62
N PHE A 68 10.31 -3.87 -11.92
CA PHE A 68 9.66 -4.17 -13.20
C PHE A 68 8.93 -2.95 -13.81
N PHE A 69 8.37 -2.03 -13.02
CA PHE A 69 7.86 -0.74 -13.53
C PHE A 69 7.82 0.39 -12.49
N GLY A 70 7.66 1.63 -12.95
CA GLY A 70 7.26 2.76 -12.10
C GLY A 70 8.32 3.21 -11.09
N ASP A 71 7.88 3.47 -9.86
CA ASP A 71 8.73 3.98 -8.77
C ASP A 71 9.70 2.92 -8.21
N GLN A 72 9.54 1.66 -8.61
CA GLN A 72 10.36 0.55 -8.14
C GLN A 72 11.85 0.72 -8.43
N PHE A 73 12.19 1.27 -9.60
CA PHE A 73 13.58 1.58 -9.97
C PHE A 73 14.17 2.63 -9.02
N PHE A 74 13.40 3.68 -8.70
CA PHE A 74 13.82 4.71 -7.76
C PHE A 74 14.08 4.11 -6.36
N TRP A 75 13.20 3.25 -5.87
CA TRP A 75 13.39 2.61 -4.56
C TRP A 75 14.58 1.67 -4.55
N GLY A 76 14.79 0.91 -5.63
CA GLY A 76 15.98 0.11 -5.84
C GLY A 76 17.27 0.94 -5.71
N ASP A 77 17.35 2.03 -6.46
CA ASP A 77 18.50 2.94 -6.43
C ASP A 77 18.71 3.55 -5.05
N ARG A 78 17.64 3.93 -4.34
CA ARG A 78 17.73 4.51 -3.00
C ARG A 78 18.24 3.51 -1.97
N VAL A 79 17.75 2.27 -2.00
CA VAL A 79 18.22 1.19 -1.13
C VAL A 79 19.70 0.93 -1.35
N HIS A 80 20.12 0.78 -2.61
CA HIS A 80 21.51 0.52 -2.97
C HIS A 80 22.44 1.67 -2.56
N GLN A 81 22.09 2.91 -2.90
CA GLN A 81 22.94 4.08 -2.60
C GLN A 81 23.11 4.35 -1.10
N LYS A 82 22.17 3.87 -0.27
CA LYS A 82 22.26 3.95 1.18
C LYS A 82 22.96 2.75 1.82
N GLY A 83 23.42 1.78 1.03
CA GLY A 83 24.09 0.56 1.51
C GLY A 83 23.15 -0.44 2.18
N LEU A 84 21.84 -0.27 2.03
CA LEU A 84 20.81 -1.09 2.71
C LEU A 84 20.51 -2.40 1.97
N GLY A 85 21.16 -2.60 0.84
CA GLY A 85 20.95 -3.70 -0.08
C GLY A 85 21.93 -3.65 -1.25
N PRO A 86 22.02 -4.74 -2.03
CA PRO A 86 22.83 -4.78 -3.25
C PRO A 86 22.21 -3.89 -4.33
N GLU A 87 22.90 -3.79 -5.48
CA GLU A 87 22.32 -3.19 -6.67
C GLU A 87 20.99 -3.89 -7.02
N PRO A 88 19.95 -3.15 -7.46
CA PRO A 88 18.68 -3.75 -7.83
C PRO A 88 18.88 -4.76 -8.95
N ILE A 89 18.15 -5.88 -8.91
CA ILE A 89 18.24 -6.91 -9.95
C ILE A 89 17.13 -6.64 -10.95
N PRO A 90 17.40 -6.13 -12.16
CA PRO A 90 16.36 -5.98 -13.17
C PRO A 90 15.66 -7.33 -13.39
N ILE A 91 14.33 -7.34 -13.56
CA ILE A 91 13.58 -8.60 -13.69
C ILE A 91 14.11 -9.51 -14.80
N SER A 92 14.63 -8.94 -15.89
CA SER A 92 15.27 -9.66 -17.01
C SER A 92 16.59 -10.35 -16.64
N GLN A 93 17.19 -9.99 -15.51
CA GLN A 93 18.44 -10.54 -14.97
C GLN A 93 18.21 -11.36 -13.70
N LEU A 94 16.95 -11.54 -13.27
CA LEU A 94 16.64 -12.37 -12.11
C LEU A 94 16.96 -13.83 -12.41
N ASN A 95 17.97 -14.35 -11.72
CA ASN A 95 18.37 -15.75 -11.80
C ASN A 95 18.91 -16.20 -10.43
N VAL A 96 19.19 -17.51 -10.31
CA VAL A 96 19.66 -18.13 -9.07
C VAL A 96 20.93 -17.48 -8.54
N GLU A 97 21.89 -17.19 -9.42
CA GLU A 97 23.18 -16.61 -9.04
C GLU A 97 23.02 -15.20 -8.47
N ASN A 98 22.33 -14.32 -9.22
CA ASN A 98 22.10 -12.94 -8.82
C ASN A 98 21.30 -12.85 -7.52
N LEU A 99 20.23 -13.65 -7.39
CA LEU A 99 19.43 -13.68 -6.16
C LEU A 99 20.22 -14.23 -4.97
N SER A 100 21.00 -15.29 -5.17
CA SER A 100 21.83 -15.86 -4.09
C SER A 100 22.91 -14.88 -3.63
N ASN A 101 23.55 -14.17 -4.57
CA ASN A 101 24.55 -13.16 -4.25
C ASN A 101 23.94 -11.99 -3.50
N ALA A 102 22.76 -11.54 -3.91
CA ALA A 102 22.01 -10.51 -3.22
C ALA A 102 21.64 -10.90 -1.78
N ILE A 103 21.16 -12.14 -1.57
CA ILE A 103 20.87 -12.66 -0.22
C ILE A 103 22.15 -12.70 0.63
N ARG A 104 23.27 -13.21 0.09
CA ARG A 104 24.55 -13.24 0.82
C ARG A 104 25.02 -11.83 1.22
N PHE A 105 24.89 -10.86 0.33
CA PHE A 105 25.19 -9.45 0.62
C PHE A 105 24.32 -8.93 1.76
N MET A 106 23.01 -9.13 1.69
CA MET A 106 22.06 -8.67 2.72
C MET A 106 22.29 -9.31 4.09
N LEU A 107 22.84 -10.52 4.15
CA LEU A 107 23.15 -11.22 5.40
C LEU A 107 24.48 -10.78 6.04
N GLN A 108 25.22 -9.85 5.43
CA GLN A 108 26.43 -9.28 6.03
C GLN A 108 26.08 -8.42 7.25
N PRO A 109 26.83 -8.55 8.36
CA PRO A 109 26.58 -7.78 9.59
C PRO A 109 26.56 -6.25 9.37
N GLU A 110 27.41 -5.75 8.47
CA GLU A 110 27.55 -4.33 8.17
C GLU A 110 26.28 -3.77 7.52
N VAL A 111 25.71 -4.52 6.57
CA VAL A 111 24.46 -4.16 5.87
C VAL A 111 23.28 -4.19 6.86
N LYS A 112 23.24 -5.19 7.75
CA LYS A 112 22.25 -5.25 8.84
C LYS A 112 22.37 -4.07 9.79
N SER A 113 23.59 -3.68 10.16
CA SER A 113 23.82 -2.51 11.04
C SER A 113 23.30 -1.23 10.39
N GLN A 114 23.60 -0.99 9.11
CA GLN A 114 23.12 0.18 8.37
C GLN A 114 21.58 0.20 8.27
N ALA A 115 20.96 -0.95 7.99
CA ALA A 115 19.50 -1.05 7.97
C ALA A 115 18.88 -0.74 9.34
N MET A 116 19.50 -1.20 10.44
CA MET A 116 19.04 -0.89 11.80
C MET A 116 19.25 0.57 12.18
N GLU A 117 20.31 1.22 11.71
CA GLU A 117 20.53 2.65 11.92
C GLU A 117 19.44 3.48 11.23
N LEU A 118 19.13 3.18 9.97
CA LEU A 118 18.04 3.85 9.27
C LEU A 118 16.69 3.56 9.94
N ALA A 119 16.45 2.33 10.37
CA ALA A 119 15.20 1.97 11.06
C ALA A 119 14.96 2.85 12.29
N LYS A 120 16.00 3.15 13.07
CA LYS A 120 15.90 4.07 14.22
C LYS A 120 15.51 5.48 13.80
N LEU A 121 16.05 5.98 12.69
CA LEU A 121 15.67 7.30 12.15
C LEU A 121 14.20 7.33 11.76
N ILE A 122 13.76 6.34 10.96
CA ILE A 122 12.36 6.22 10.52
C ILE A 122 11.41 6.10 11.73
N GLN A 123 11.79 5.36 12.77
CA GLN A 123 10.97 5.19 13.98
C GLN A 123 10.84 6.49 14.81
N ASN A 124 11.80 7.40 14.68
CA ASN A 124 11.79 8.69 15.37
C ASN A 124 11.10 9.80 14.56
N GLU A 125 10.61 9.50 13.36
CA GLU A 125 9.85 10.42 12.53
C GLU A 125 8.34 10.30 12.78
N ASP A 126 7.63 11.43 12.81
CA ASP A 126 6.17 11.47 12.69
C ASP A 126 5.79 12.02 11.31
N GLY A 127 5.80 11.12 10.31
CA GLY A 127 5.47 11.47 8.94
C GLY A 127 4.01 11.91 8.76
N VAL A 128 3.09 11.45 9.63
CA VAL A 128 1.67 11.83 9.54
C VAL A 128 1.48 13.26 10.02
N ALA A 129 2.00 13.59 11.21
CA ALA A 129 1.95 14.96 11.71
C ALA A 129 2.65 15.93 10.74
N ALA A 130 3.83 15.57 10.24
CA ALA A 130 4.55 16.39 9.27
C ALA A 130 3.76 16.62 7.97
N ALA A 131 3.03 15.59 7.49
CA ALA A 131 2.18 15.71 6.31
C ALA A 131 0.94 16.58 6.58
N VAL A 132 0.29 16.43 7.73
CA VAL A 132 -0.85 17.27 8.16
C VAL A 132 -0.41 18.73 8.28
N ASP A 133 0.70 18.99 8.94
CA ASP A 133 1.25 20.34 9.07
C ASP A 133 1.63 20.92 7.70
N ALA A 134 2.23 20.10 6.82
CA ALA A 134 2.53 20.53 5.46
C ALA A 134 1.25 20.87 4.69
N PHE A 135 0.21 20.05 4.79
CA PHE A 135 -1.08 20.32 4.16
C PHE A 135 -1.66 21.65 4.65
N HIS A 136 -1.74 21.87 5.97
CA HIS A 136 -2.28 23.11 6.53
C HIS A 136 -1.46 24.35 6.15
N ARG A 137 -0.13 24.26 6.06
CA ARG A 137 0.72 25.36 5.59
C ARG A 137 0.45 25.79 4.15
N HIS A 138 -0.07 24.89 3.32
CA HIS A 138 -0.36 25.17 1.91
C HIS A 138 -1.84 25.47 1.64
N LEU A 139 -2.69 25.45 2.67
CA LEU A 139 -4.06 25.92 2.52
C LEU A 139 -4.08 27.44 2.36
N PRO A 140 -4.92 27.98 1.47
CA PRO A 140 -5.18 29.41 1.43
C PRO A 140 -5.78 29.86 2.77
N SER A 141 -5.57 31.12 3.13
CA SER A 141 -6.13 31.74 4.35
C SER A 141 -7.66 31.70 4.40
N GLU A 142 -8.29 31.61 3.23
CA GLU A 142 -9.73 31.41 3.07
C GLU A 142 -9.96 30.19 2.17
N LEU A 143 -10.67 29.20 2.69
CA LEU A 143 -11.17 28.08 1.90
C LEU A 143 -12.39 28.56 1.10
N PRO A 144 -12.46 28.34 -0.22
CA PRO A 144 -13.69 28.58 -0.96
C PRO A 144 -14.74 27.59 -0.43
N LEU A 145 -15.62 28.06 0.46
CA LEU A 145 -16.79 27.31 0.84
C LEU A 145 -17.66 27.16 -0.43
N PRO A 146 -18.24 25.98 -0.68
CA PRO A 146 -19.32 25.89 -1.66
C PRO A 146 -20.36 26.93 -1.25
N THR A 147 -20.59 27.93 -2.09
CA THR A 147 -21.81 28.72 -1.98
C THR A 147 -22.93 27.71 -2.04
N ALA A 148 -23.76 27.63 -0.99
CA ALA A 148 -24.98 26.84 -1.04
C ALA A 148 -25.61 27.09 -2.41
N PRO A 149 -25.99 26.05 -3.17
CA PRO A 149 -26.70 26.29 -4.42
C PRO A 149 -27.82 27.26 -4.09
N ALA A 150 -27.89 28.37 -4.83
CA ALA A 150 -28.98 29.30 -4.67
C ALA A 150 -30.24 28.45 -4.64
N GLU A 151 -31.02 28.55 -3.55
CA GLU A 151 -32.36 28.00 -3.55
C GLU A 151 -33.09 28.75 -4.67
N GLU A 152 -33.06 28.20 -5.89
CA GLU A 152 -34.12 28.43 -6.84
C GLU A 152 -35.35 27.85 -6.16
N VAL A 153 -36.07 28.72 -5.44
CA VAL A 153 -37.44 28.48 -5.05
C VAL A 153 -38.21 28.41 -6.36
N ASP A 154 -38.19 27.24 -7.00
CA ASP A 154 -39.05 26.91 -8.11
C ASP A 154 -40.45 26.85 -7.52
N HIS A 155 -41.17 27.98 -7.58
CA HIS A 155 -42.59 28.00 -7.28
C HIS A 155 -43.27 27.21 -8.40
N PRO A 156 -43.75 25.97 -8.13
CA PRO A 156 -44.34 25.18 -9.18
C PRO A 156 -45.55 25.93 -9.71
N ASN A 157 -45.65 26.08 -11.03
CA ASN A 157 -46.87 26.65 -11.59
C ASN A 157 -48.05 25.72 -11.26
N LEU A 158 -49.26 26.24 -11.43
CA LEU A 158 -50.49 25.53 -11.05
C LEU A 158 -50.60 24.12 -11.66
N LEU A 159 -50.04 23.89 -12.84
CA LEU A 159 -49.97 22.59 -13.50
C LEU A 159 -48.94 21.66 -12.87
N GLN A 160 -47.74 22.13 -12.53
CA GLN A 160 -46.73 21.32 -11.83
C GLN A 160 -47.19 20.89 -10.43
N TRP A 161 -47.84 21.79 -9.68
CA TRP A 161 -48.46 21.44 -8.40
C TRP A 161 -49.56 20.39 -8.58
N PHE A 162 -50.41 20.56 -9.61
CA PHE A 162 -51.50 19.64 -9.92
C PHE A 162 -50.99 18.24 -10.29
N PHE A 163 -49.90 18.14 -11.07
CA PHE A 163 -49.29 16.85 -11.39
C PHE A 163 -48.62 16.17 -10.18
N ALA A 164 -48.01 16.93 -9.27
CA ALA A 164 -47.47 16.39 -8.03
C ALA A 164 -48.57 15.80 -7.13
N GLN A 165 -49.73 16.46 -7.05
CA GLN A 165 -50.89 15.97 -6.30
C GLN A 165 -51.53 14.72 -6.92
N ILE A 166 -51.53 14.60 -8.26
CA ILE A 166 -51.98 13.38 -8.94
C ILE A 166 -50.97 12.23 -8.74
N GLY A 167 -49.67 12.53 -8.70
CA GLY A 167 -48.60 11.56 -8.45
C GLY A 167 -48.72 10.86 -7.09
N GLU A 168 -49.07 11.59 -6.03
CA GLU A 168 -49.33 11.00 -4.70
C GLU A 168 -50.61 10.14 -4.68
N TRP A 169 -51.58 10.45 -5.53
CA TRP A 169 -52.79 9.64 -5.69
C TRP A 169 -52.52 8.27 -6.35
N CYS A 170 -51.51 8.17 -7.20
CA CYS A 170 -51.08 6.88 -7.78
C CYS A 170 -50.35 5.98 -6.78
N TRP A 171 -49.69 6.53 -5.76
CA TRP A 171 -48.97 5.74 -4.75
C TRP A 171 -49.87 5.12 -3.67
N THR A 172 -51.09 5.62 -3.49
CA THR A 172 -51.99 5.14 -2.42
C THR A 172 -52.91 3.99 -2.88
N VAL A 173 -53.05 3.74 -4.19
CA VAL A 173 -53.97 2.72 -4.73
C VAL A 173 -53.27 1.40 -5.11
N CYS A 174 -51.94 1.35 -5.14
CA CYS A 174 -51.18 0.10 -5.32
C CYS A 174 -50.40 -0.25 -4.06
N GLY A 175 -51.12 -0.51 -2.96
CA GLY A 175 -50.58 -1.24 -1.82
C GLY A 175 -50.74 -2.75 -2.02
N LEU A 176 -49.71 -3.39 -2.57
CA LEU A 176 -49.36 -4.82 -2.41
C LEU A 176 -47.90 -5.04 -2.83
#